data_AF-A0A348ZKL0-F1
#
_entry.id   AF-A0A348ZKL0-F1
#
_cell.length_a   1.000
_cell.length_b   1.000
_cell.length_c   1.000
_cell.angle_alpha   90.00
_cell.angle_beta   90.00
_cell.angle_gamma   90.00
#
_symmetry.space_group_name_H-M   'P 1'
#
loop_
_entity.id
_entity.type
_entity.pdbx_description
1 polymer ?
#
loop_
_entity_poly.entity_id
_entity_poly.type
_entity_poly.pdbx_seq_one_letter_code
_entity_poly.pdbx_strand_id
1 'polypeptide(L)'
;MEQQWSYVIQPKTKWYDFKLKELWKYRDLVWLFVKRDFTTRYKQTILGPAWFIVQPLLIAAMQAFVFHDIAHIDMPAEGVSHFLFYMISNVPWLYFSNCLTATSGTFVDNVNLYGKVYFPRL
;
A
#
# COMPACT_ATOMS: atom_id res chain seq x y z
N MET A 1 -16.72 37.67 34.19
CA MET A 1 -15.57 36.75 34.17
C MET A 1 -16.01 35.48 33.47
N GLU A 2 -16.03 35.49 32.14
CA GLU A 2 -16.41 34.31 31.35
C GLU A 2 -15.17 33.45 31.16
N GLN A 3 -15.19 32.24 31.72
CA GLN A 3 -14.07 31.31 31.64
C GLN A 3 -13.96 30.77 30.20
N GLN A 4 -12.96 31.28 29.48
CA GLN A 4 -12.66 30.88 28.12
C GLN A 4 -11.86 29.56 28.15
N TRP A 5 -12.59 28.44 28.14
CA TRP A 5 -11.98 27.12 28.15
C TRP A 5 -11.28 26.83 26.81
N SER A 6 -9.98 26.53 26.85
CA SER A 6 -9.18 26.25 25.65
C SER A 6 -9.46 24.87 25.03
N TYR A 7 -10.01 23.92 25.81
CA TYR A 7 -10.33 22.57 25.33
C TYR A 7 -11.61 22.01 25.99
N VAL A 8 -12.60 21.65 25.18
CA VAL A 8 -13.84 20.98 25.61
C VAL A 8 -13.81 19.55 25.07
N ILE A 9 -13.77 18.56 25.98
CA ILE A 9 -13.79 17.14 25.63
C ILE A 9 -15.25 16.75 25.39
N GLN A 10 -15.68 16.73 24.13
CA GLN A 10 -16.99 16.23 23.74
C GLN A 10 -16.89 14.73 23.42
N PRO A 11 -17.86 13.89 23.87
CA PRO A 11 -17.96 12.50 23.41
C PRO A 11 -18.33 12.50 21.92
N LYS A 12 -17.36 12.18 21.05
CA LYS A 12 -17.59 12.12 19.60
C LYS A 12 -18.30 10.82 19.23
N THR A 13 -19.59 10.93 18.95
CA THR A 13 -20.44 9.78 18.55
C THR A 13 -21.06 10.03 17.17
N LYS A 14 -20.28 9.94 16.09
CA LYS A 14 -20.79 9.76 14.70
C LYS A 14 -19.75 9.04 13.85
N TRP A 15 -20.05 7.82 13.37
CA TRP A 15 -19.16 7.01 12.50
C TRP A 15 -18.80 7.65 11.14
N TYR A 16 -19.43 8.77 10.77
CA TYR A 16 -19.17 9.49 9.52
C TYR A 16 -18.48 10.85 9.72
N ASP A 17 -18.07 11.18 10.94
CA ASP A 17 -17.39 12.45 11.24
C ASP A 17 -15.90 12.35 10.94
N PHE A 18 -15.59 12.11 9.66
CA PHE A 18 -14.24 12.14 9.14
C PHE A 18 -13.66 13.54 9.39
N LYS A 19 -12.78 13.64 10.39
CA LYS A 19 -12.09 14.90 10.73
C LYS A 19 -11.02 15.26 9.70
N LEU A 20 -11.41 15.35 8.43
CA LEU A 20 -10.54 15.69 7.29
C LEU A 20 -9.83 17.03 7.51
N LYS A 21 -10.46 17.98 8.23
CA LYS A 21 -9.87 19.27 8.60
C LYS A 21 -8.73 19.15 9.62
N GLU A 22 -8.80 18.20 10.57
CA GLU A 22 -7.67 17.89 11.46
C GLU A 22 -6.58 17.16 10.67
N LEU A 23 -6.94 16.18 9.83
CA LEU A 23 -5.99 15.44 9.00
C LEU A 23 -5.15 16.37 8.11
N TRP A 24 -5.78 17.39 7.53
CA TRP A 24 -5.11 18.42 6.72
C TRP A 24 -4.13 19.28 7.53
N LYS A 25 -4.44 19.56 8.81
CA LYS A 25 -3.54 20.29 9.72
C LYS A 25 -2.30 19.45 10.09
N TYR A 26 -2.41 18.12 10.06
CA TYR A 26 -1.32 17.18 10.31
C TYR A 26 -0.61 16.67 9.04
N ARG A 27 -0.80 17.31 7.87
CA ARG A 27 -0.16 16.90 6.62
C ARG A 27 1.37 16.83 6.70
N ASP A 28 2.00 17.67 7.53
CA ASP A 28 3.46 17.66 7.70
C ASP A 28 3.92 16.37 8.38
N LEU A 29 3.12 15.84 9.31
CA LEU A 29 3.38 14.54 9.93
C LEU A 29 3.25 13.42 8.89
N VAL A 30 2.19 13.44 8.08
CA VAL A 30 1.98 12.48 6.97
C VAL A 30 3.15 12.53 5.99
N TRP A 31 3.62 13.72 5.63
CA TRP A 31 4.74 13.91 4.70
C TRP A 31 6.06 13.39 5.28
N LEU A 32 6.29 13.57 6.59
CA LEU A 32 7.43 13.00 7.30
C LEU A 32 7.39 11.46 7.26
N PHE A 33 6.24 10.87 7.52
CA PHE A 33 6.04 9.41 7.43
C PHE A 33 6.30 8.89 6.02
N VAL A 34 5.73 9.52 4.98
CA VAL A 34 5.95 9.15 3.58
C VAL A 34 7.44 9.22 3.22
N LYS A 35 8.14 10.30 3.60
CA LYS A 35 9.57 10.45 3.33
C LYS A 35 10.40 9.37 4.01
N ARG A 36 10.07 9.04 5.26
CA ARG A 36 10.76 7.99 6.03
C ARG A 36 10.52 6.61 5.43
N ASP A 37 9.29 6.27 5.09
CA ASP A 37 8.94 4.98 4.49
C ASP A 37 9.61 4.81 3.13
N PHE A 38 9.62 5.87 2.30
CA PHE A 38 10.34 5.89 1.04
C PHE A 38 11.85 5.67 1.27
N THR A 39 12.46 6.42 2.18
CA THR A 39 13.90 6.27 2.46
C THR A 39 14.24 4.88 2.99
N THR A 40 13.38 4.29 3.83
CA THR A 40 13.61 2.97 4.45
C THR A 40 13.48 1.85 3.41
N ARG A 41 12.43 1.87 2.58
CA ARG A 41 12.24 0.87 1.50
C ARG A 41 13.39 0.88 0.49
N TYR A 42 13.84 2.07 0.07
CA TYR A 42 14.92 2.18 -0.92
C TYR A 42 16.29 1.85 -0.34
N LYS A 43 16.49 1.99 0.97
CA LYS A 43 17.74 1.57 1.64
C LYS A 43 17.82 0.07 1.91
N GLN A 44 16.68 -0.61 2.13
CA GLN A 44 16.67 -2.04 2.43
C GLN A 44 16.69 -2.96 1.20
N THR A 45 16.46 -2.44 -0.01
CA THR A 45 16.35 -3.28 -1.22
C THR A 45 17.66 -3.30 -2.01
N ILE A 46 18.38 -4.43 -1.98
CA ILE A 46 19.69 -4.60 -2.66
C ILE A 46 19.59 -4.42 -4.18
N LEU A 47 18.47 -4.81 -4.79
CA LEU A 47 18.20 -4.61 -6.23
C LEU A 47 17.50 -3.28 -6.55
N GLY A 48 17.22 -2.45 -5.54
CA GLY A 48 16.51 -1.18 -5.71
C GLY A 48 15.13 -1.35 -6.39
N PRO A 49 14.66 -0.34 -7.15
CA PRO A 49 13.36 -0.38 -7.83
C PRO A 49 13.25 -1.44 -8.94
N ALA A 50 14.36 -2.05 -9.38
CA ALA A 50 14.32 -3.12 -10.39
C ALA A 50 13.57 -4.37 -9.91
N TRP A 51 13.52 -4.60 -8.59
CA TRP A 51 12.84 -5.76 -7.99
C TRP A 51 11.33 -5.80 -8.30
N PHE A 52 10.69 -4.62 -8.41
CA PHE A 52 9.27 -4.51 -8.77
C PHE A 52 8.96 -5.00 -10.18
N ILE A 53 9.95 -5.05 -11.07
CA ILE A 53 9.81 -5.54 -12.45
C ILE A 53 10.18 -7.02 -12.52
N VAL A 54 11.23 -7.43 -11.80
CA VAL A 54 11.70 -8.82 -11.77
C VAL A 54 10.63 -9.76 -11.22
N GLN A 55 9.96 -9.39 -10.13
CA GLN A 55 8.95 -10.25 -9.49
C GLN A 55 7.77 -10.61 -10.44
N PRO A 56 7.05 -9.64 -11.05
CA PRO A 56 5.97 -9.97 -11.98
C PRO A 56 6.47 -10.67 -13.26
N LEU A 57 7.68 -10.36 -13.75
CA LEU A 57 8.28 -11.08 -14.89
C LEU A 57 8.49 -12.57 -14.57
N LEU A 58 9.06 -12.89 -13.40
CA LEU A 58 9.30 -14.27 -12.99
C LEU A 58 7.99 -15.03 -12.77
N ILE A 59 6.99 -14.39 -12.16
CA ILE A 59 5.67 -14.98 -11.95
C ILE A 59 4.98 -15.25 -13.29
N ALA A 60 4.98 -14.27 -14.20
CA ALA A 60 4.39 -14.42 -15.53
C ALA A 60 5.13 -15.47 -16.37
N ALA A 61 6.46 -15.54 -16.29
CA ALA A 61 7.27 -16.54 -17.00
C ALA A 61 6.99 -17.95 -16.47
N MET A 62 6.90 -18.11 -15.15
CA MET A 62 6.55 -19.39 -14.52
C MET A 62 5.13 -19.83 -14.91
N GLN A 63 4.15 -18.92 -14.87
CA GLN A 63 2.78 -19.23 -15.31
C GLN A 63 2.73 -19.58 -16.80
N ALA A 64 3.40 -18.80 -17.65
CA ALA A 64 3.49 -19.09 -19.08
C ALA A 64 4.14 -20.47 -19.33
N PHE A 65 5.22 -20.81 -18.64
CA PHE A 65 5.88 -22.11 -18.76
C PHE A 65 4.97 -23.26 -18.30
N VAL A 66 4.34 -23.14 -17.13
CA VAL A 66 3.44 -24.17 -16.59
C VAL A 66 2.23 -24.38 -17.48
N PHE A 67 1.58 -23.31 -17.95
CA PHE A 67 0.38 -23.44 -18.79
C PHE A 67 0.69 -23.81 -20.26
N HIS A 68 1.89 -23.48 -20.75
CA HIS A 68 2.35 -23.91 -22.06
C HIS A 68 2.79 -25.38 -22.07
N ASP A 69 3.67 -25.78 -21.14
CA ASP A 69 4.34 -27.09 -21.17
C ASP A 69 3.50 -28.20 -20.51
N ILE A 70 2.77 -27.89 -19.42
CA ILE A 70 2.01 -28.90 -18.66
C ILE A 70 0.55 -28.95 -19.10
N ALA A 71 -0.06 -27.80 -19.38
CA ALA A 71 -1.49 -27.74 -19.69
C ALA A 71 -1.81 -27.82 -21.19
N HIS A 72 -0.81 -27.73 -22.08
CA HIS A 72 -0.97 -27.72 -23.55
C HIS A 72 -2.15 -26.85 -24.02
N ILE A 73 -2.37 -25.71 -23.36
CA ILE A 73 -3.46 -24.79 -23.71
C ILE A 73 -2.95 -23.89 -24.83
N ASP A 74 -3.10 -24.35 -26.06
CA ASP A 74 -2.95 -23.50 -27.23
C ASP A 74 -4.11 -22.49 -27.26
N MET A 75 -3.78 -21.22 -27.52
CA MET A 75 -4.65 -20.03 -27.66
C MET A 75 -4.86 -19.16 -26.40
N PRO A 76 -4.87 -17.80 -26.57
CA PRO A 76 -6.06 -17.14 -27.12
C PRO A 76 -5.80 -16.11 -28.25
N ALA A 77 -6.54 -16.27 -29.34
CA ALA A 77 -6.77 -15.31 -30.44
C ALA A 77 -5.54 -14.83 -31.23
N GLU A 78 -5.75 -14.48 -32.50
CA GLU A 78 -4.73 -14.01 -33.45
C GLU A 78 -3.69 -13.05 -32.80
N GLY A 79 -2.48 -13.56 -32.56
CA GLY A 79 -1.28 -12.73 -32.35
C GLY A 79 -0.88 -12.36 -30.91
N VAL A 80 -1.58 -12.78 -29.85
CA VAL A 80 -1.20 -12.40 -28.46
C VAL A 80 -0.48 -13.55 -27.73
N SER A 81 0.72 -13.28 -27.20
CA SER A 81 1.48 -14.25 -26.40
C SER A 81 0.83 -14.47 -25.03
N HIS A 82 0.69 -15.73 -24.60
CA HIS A 82 0.18 -16.13 -23.27
C HIS A 82 0.85 -15.38 -22.12
N PHE A 83 2.14 -15.06 -22.27
CA PHE A 83 2.91 -14.29 -21.30
C PHE A 83 2.29 -12.91 -21.01
N LEU A 84 1.87 -12.17 -22.05
CA LEU A 84 1.28 -10.84 -21.89
C LEU A 84 -0.08 -10.92 -21.19
N PHE A 85 -0.88 -11.95 -21.51
CA PHE A 85 -2.19 -12.15 -20.88
C PHE A 85 -2.06 -12.36 -19.37
N TYR A 86 -1.20 -13.30 -18.94
CA TYR A 86 -0.95 -13.53 -17.52
C TYR A 86 -0.34 -12.32 -16.82
N MET A 87 0.56 -11.60 -17.48
CA MET A 87 1.17 -10.40 -16.92
C MET A 87 0.11 -9.31 -16.65
N ILE A 88 -0.80 -9.04 -17.60
CA ILE A 88 -1.85 -8.02 -17.46
C ILE A 88 -2.82 -8.37 -16.33
N SER A 89 -3.15 -9.65 -16.13
CA SER A 89 -4.02 -10.07 -15.02
C SER A 89 -3.31 -10.00 -13.66
N ASN A 90 -2.03 -10.36 -13.58
CA ASN A 90 -1.31 -10.43 -12.32
C ASN A 90 -0.88 -9.07 -11.79
N VAL A 91 -0.51 -8.11 -12.65
CA VAL A 91 -0.04 -6.77 -12.21
C VAL A 91 -1.05 -6.04 -11.31
N PRO A 92 -2.33 -5.88 -11.66
CA PRO A 92 -3.29 -5.19 -10.81
C PRO A 92 -3.57 -5.96 -9.51
N TRP A 93 -3.63 -7.29 -9.56
CA TRP A 93 -3.82 -8.11 -8.37
C TRP A 93 -2.63 -8.01 -7.40
N LEU A 94 -1.41 -8.13 -7.92
CA LEU A 94 -0.19 -8.02 -7.14
C LEU A 94 -0.07 -6.63 -6.51
N TYR A 95 -0.38 -5.58 -7.27
CA TYR A 95 -0.43 -4.22 -6.74
C TYR A 95 -1.44 -4.09 -5.61
N PHE A 96 -2.68 -4.56 -5.82
CA PHE A 96 -3.73 -4.52 -4.80
C PHE A 96 -3.35 -5.28 -3.53
N SER A 97 -2.89 -6.53 -3.67
CA SER A 97 -2.48 -7.39 -2.56
C SER A 97 -1.33 -6.75 -1.76
N ASN A 98 -0.35 -6.18 -2.46
CA ASN A 98 0.77 -5.48 -1.82
C ASN A 98 0.32 -4.23 -1.07
N CYS A 99 -0.57 -3.42 -1.66
CA CYS A 99 -1.12 -2.23 -1.00
C CYS A 99 -1.94 -2.59 0.24
N LEU A 100 -2.78 -3.62 0.15
CA LEU A 100 -3.62 -4.06 1.25
C LEU A 100 -2.76 -4.59 2.41
N THR A 101 -1.79 -5.45 2.10
CA THR A 101 -0.87 -6.03 3.09
C THR A 101 0.00 -4.97 3.73
N ALA A 102 0.56 -4.05 2.93
CA ALA A 102 1.34 -2.92 3.43
C ALA A 102 0.49 -2.04 4.37
N THR A 103 -0.74 -1.73 3.98
CA THR A 103 -1.66 -0.94 4.81
C THR A 103 -1.95 -1.64 6.13
N SER A 104 -2.19 -2.94 6.12
CA SER A 104 -2.43 -3.73 7.33
C SER A 104 -1.21 -3.76 8.26
N GLY A 105 0.00 -3.85 7.71
CA GLY A 105 1.26 -3.83 8.47
C GLY A 105 1.59 -2.48 9.11
N THR A 106 1.11 -1.37 8.53
CA THR A 106 1.48 -0.02 9.00
C THR A 106 1.22 0.23 10.49
N PHE A 107 0.14 -0.34 11.04
CA PHE A 107 -0.21 -0.18 12.45
C PHE A 107 0.76 -0.93 13.39
N VAL A 108 1.18 -2.13 12.98
CA VAL A 108 2.10 -2.97 13.76
C VAL A 108 3.52 -2.40 13.68
N ASP A 109 3.97 -2.05 12.48
CA ASP A 109 5.33 -1.56 12.23
C ASP A 109 5.60 -0.20 12.91
N ASN A 110 4.54 0.60 13.13
CA ASN A 110 4.65 1.94 13.70
C ASN A 110 4.11 2.06 15.13
N VAL A 111 3.85 0.93 15.81
CA VAL A 111 3.29 0.91 17.17
C VAL A 111 4.07 1.80 18.16
N ASN A 112 5.40 1.85 18.02
CA ASN A 112 6.29 2.66 18.85
C ASN A 112 6.13 4.18 18.67
N LEU A 113 5.58 4.62 17.54
CA LEU A 113 5.32 6.02 17.23
C LEU A 113 3.92 6.46 17.65
N TYR A 114 2.93 5.56 17.55
CA TYR A 114 1.56 5.82 17.99
C TYR A 114 1.45 6.11 19.49
N GLY A 115 2.35 5.54 20.31
CA GLY A 115 2.40 5.80 21.76
C GLY A 115 3.03 7.14 22.15
N LYS A 116 3.76 7.81 21.25
CA LYS A 116 4.54 9.03 21.57
C LYS A 116 4.03 10.30 20.89
N VAL A 117 3.31 10.17 19.78
CA VAL A 117 2.76 11.30 19.03
C VAL A 117 1.24 11.19 19.03
N TYR A 118 0.54 12.28 19.36
CA TYR A 118 -0.91 12.31 19.32
C TYR A 118 -1.40 12.16 17.87
N PHE A 119 -2.05 11.04 17.57
CA PHE A 119 -2.74 10.85 16.29
C PHE A 119 -4.20 11.34 16.41
N PRO A 120 -4.69 12.11 15.43
CA PRO A 120 -6.11 12.44 15.37
C PRO A 120 -6.91 11.15 15.18
N ARG A 121 -7.74 10.85 16.17
CA ARG A 121 -8.66 9.70 16.18
C ARG A 121 -9.79 10.04 15.20
N LEU A 122 -9.77 9.41 14.03
CA LEU A 122 -10.85 9.43 13.03
C LEU A 122 -12.00 8.53 13.47
#